data_AF-A0A6I6G735-F1
#
_entry.id   AF-A0A6I6G735-F1
#
_cell.length_a   1.000
_cell.length_b   1.000
_cell.length_c   1.000
_cell.angle_alpha   90.00
_cell.angle_beta   90.00
_cell.angle_gamma   90.00
#
_symmetry.space_group_name_H-M   'P 1'
#
loop_
_entity.id
_entity.type
_entity.pdbx_description
1 polymer ?
#
loop_
_entity_poly.entity_id
_entity_poly.type
_entity_poly.pdbx_seq_one_letter_code
_entity_poly.pdbx_strand_id
1 'polypeptide(L)'
;MHQKKTMVTLMLLVLIASLNLLGKKAETAPEHKNLQILPKDISKDDLKYIMDGFNAALNVKCGYCHVRNNETKEWDYAADTKHKKKEARDMLKMTNDINSQYFGVNLAEAKPKLAVTCYTCHRGEEHPVFAPKPIPADSLQRPLQKLQQ
;
A
#
# COMPACT_ATOMS: atom_id res chain seq x y z
N MET A 1 22.22 12.49 58.69
CA MET A 1 20.98 13.09 58.12
C MET A 1 21.15 13.65 56.71
N HIS A 2 22.36 14.01 56.26
CA HIS A 2 22.58 14.61 54.93
C HIS A 2 22.43 13.61 53.77
N GLN A 3 22.91 12.36 53.94
CA GLN A 3 22.87 11.34 52.88
C GLN A 3 21.47 10.80 52.53
N LYS A 4 20.54 10.81 53.48
CA LYS A 4 19.13 10.45 53.21
C LYS A 4 18.43 11.53 52.37
N LYS A 5 18.79 12.80 52.57
CA LYS A 5 18.23 13.92 51.79
C LYS A 5 18.75 13.90 50.35
N THR A 6 20.02 13.58 50.14
CA THR A 6 20.61 13.46 48.79
C THR A 6 20.06 12.27 48.02
N MET A 7 19.75 11.15 48.68
CA MET A 7 19.17 9.98 48.01
C MET A 7 17.71 10.23 47.57
N VAL A 8 16.94 10.95 48.39
CA VAL A 8 15.54 11.31 48.08
C VAL A 8 15.47 12.33 46.95
N THR A 9 16.36 13.32 46.90
CA THR A 9 16.39 14.29 45.79
C THR A 9 16.82 13.65 44.45
N LEU A 10 17.75 12.69 44.48
CA LEU A 10 18.13 11.92 43.29
C LEU A 10 16.98 11.07 42.75
N MET A 11 16.22 10.40 43.62
CA MET A 11 15.04 9.63 43.20
C MET A 11 13.93 10.51 42.61
N LEU A 12 13.71 11.71 43.17
CA LEU A 12 12.69 12.63 42.67
C LEU A 12 13.05 13.19 41.28
N LEU A 13 14.33 13.50 41.05
CA LEU A 13 14.83 13.94 39.74
C LEU A 13 14.71 12.85 38.66
N VAL A 14 14.96 11.59 39.01
CA VAL A 14 14.78 10.45 38.09
C VAL A 14 13.28 10.21 37.78
N LEU A 15 12.40 10.44 38.75
CA LEU A 15 10.94 10.35 38.55
C LEU A 15 10.41 11.46 37.64
N ILE A 16 10.93 12.68 37.77
CA ILE A 16 10.57 13.82 36.90
C ILE A 16 11.14 13.63 35.48
N ALA A 17 12.36 13.09 35.36
CA ALA A 17 12.96 12.78 34.06
C ALA A 17 12.20 11.67 33.30
N SER A 18 11.61 10.70 34.01
CA SER A 18 10.82 9.62 33.38
C SER A 18 9.42 10.04 32.93
N LEU A 19 8.82 11.09 33.52
CA LEU A 19 7.53 11.62 33.06
C LEU A 19 7.61 12.32 31.69
N ASN A 20 8.79 12.85 31.31
CA ASN A 20 8.97 13.56 30.03
C ASN A 20 9.10 12.62 28.82
N LEU A 21 9.27 11.31 29.02
CA LEU A 21 9.45 10.34 27.94
C LEU A 21 8.13 9.75 27.39
N LEU A 22 7.00 10.01 28.05
CA LEU A 22 5.66 9.57 27.58
C LEU A 22 5.00 10.55 26.61
N GLY A 23 5.57 11.74 26.43
CA GLY A 23 5.09 12.77 25.52
C GLY A 23 5.68 12.68 24.11
N LYS A 24 5.73 11.49 23.49
CA LYS A 24 5.88 11.46 22.02
C LYS A 24 4.58 12.02 21.44
N LYS A 25 4.57 13.33 21.20
CA LYS A 25 3.52 14.04 20.48
C LYS A 25 3.27 13.26 19.18
N ALA A 26 2.11 12.62 19.08
CA ALA A 26 1.66 12.06 17.83
C ALA A 26 1.68 13.21 16.82
N GLU A 27 2.64 13.15 15.90
CA GLU A 27 2.70 14.06 14.78
C GLU A 27 1.36 13.92 14.07
N THR A 28 0.57 14.99 14.01
CA THR A 28 -0.78 14.95 13.44
C THR A 28 -0.66 14.38 12.04
N ALA A 29 -1.21 13.18 11.84
CA ALA A 29 -1.18 12.51 10.56
C ALA A 29 -1.70 13.50 9.50
N PRO A 30 -1.00 13.65 8.36
CA PRO A 30 -1.37 14.63 7.36
C PRO A 30 -2.81 14.38 6.88
N GLU A 31 -3.60 15.44 6.82
CA GLU A 31 -5.02 15.35 6.45
C GLU A 31 -5.16 14.99 4.96
N HIS A 32 -5.54 13.74 4.68
CA HIS A 32 -5.84 13.30 3.32
C HIS A 32 -7.27 13.69 2.94
N LYS A 33 -7.42 14.44 1.84
CA LYS A 33 -8.71 15.07 1.48
C LYS A 33 -9.83 14.11 1.08
N ASN A 34 -9.53 12.98 0.43
CA ASN A 34 -10.55 12.09 -0.16
C ASN A 34 -10.15 10.60 -0.13
N LEU A 35 -9.70 10.13 1.03
CA LEU A 35 -9.56 8.69 1.29
C LEU A 35 -10.91 8.09 1.72
N GLN A 36 -11.36 7.09 0.96
CA GLN A 36 -12.65 6.42 1.17
C GLN A 36 -12.51 4.99 1.68
N ILE A 37 -11.46 4.27 1.25
CA ILE A 37 -11.26 2.84 1.55
C ILE A 37 -10.02 2.61 2.42
N LEU A 38 -8.94 3.37 2.17
CA LEU A 38 -7.74 3.31 3.00
C LEU A 38 -7.94 4.09 4.30
N PRO A 39 -7.21 3.73 5.39
CA PRO A 39 -7.28 4.44 6.67
C PRO A 39 -7.03 5.94 6.48
N LYS A 40 -7.80 6.79 7.17
CA LYS A 40 -7.68 8.24 7.05
C LYS A 40 -6.43 8.81 7.72
N ASP A 41 -5.88 8.07 8.68
CA ASP A 41 -4.71 8.36 9.48
C ASP A 41 -3.42 7.72 8.94
N ILE A 42 -3.49 7.07 7.77
CA ILE A 42 -2.33 6.47 7.09
C ILE A 42 -1.21 7.51 6.89
N SER A 43 0.04 7.12 7.11
CA SER A 43 1.18 8.01 6.84
C SER A 43 1.30 8.32 5.34
N LYS A 44 1.96 9.43 4.98
CA LYS A 44 2.25 9.75 3.56
C LYS A 44 3.08 8.66 2.90
N ASP A 45 4.05 8.10 3.63
CA ASP A 45 4.97 7.10 3.10
C ASP A 45 4.26 5.78 2.86
N ASP A 46 3.40 5.34 3.78
CA ASP A 46 2.61 4.12 3.60
C ASP A 46 1.58 4.27 2.47
N LEU A 47 0.93 5.44 2.39
CA LEU A 47 0.02 5.71 1.29
C LEU A 47 0.76 5.68 -0.06
N LYS A 48 1.93 6.31 -0.14
CA LYS A 48 2.77 6.28 -1.34
C LYS A 48 3.20 4.85 -1.67
N TYR A 49 3.60 4.06 -0.67
CA TYR A 49 3.99 2.66 -0.85
C TYR A 49 2.88 1.82 -1.47
N ILE A 50 1.64 1.97 -0.98
CA ILE A 50 0.46 1.30 -1.54
C ILE A 50 0.25 1.72 -3.01
N MET A 51 0.31 3.02 -3.31
CA MET A 51 0.11 3.53 -4.68
C MET A 51 1.20 3.04 -5.64
N ASP A 52 2.45 2.98 -5.20
CA ASP A 52 3.55 2.41 -5.99
C ASP A 52 3.34 0.91 -6.24
N GLY A 53 2.78 0.18 -5.25
CA GLY A 53 2.35 -1.21 -5.41
C GLY A 53 1.28 -1.39 -6.49
N PHE A 54 0.31 -0.48 -6.57
CA PHE A 54 -0.69 -0.50 -7.65
C PHE A 54 -0.07 -0.24 -9.02
N ASN A 55 0.82 0.75 -9.12
CA ASN A 55 1.56 1.03 -10.36
C ASN A 55 2.34 -0.21 -10.84
N ALA A 56 3.04 -0.89 -9.93
CA ALA A 56 3.80 -2.09 -10.24
C ALA A 56 2.88 -3.25 -10.67
N ALA A 57 1.75 -3.43 -9.98
CA ALA A 57 0.86 -4.56 -10.23
C ALA A 57 0.16 -4.49 -11.59
N LEU A 58 -0.17 -3.28 -12.04
CA LEU A 58 -0.90 -3.00 -13.29
C LEU A 58 0.01 -2.51 -14.41
N ASN A 59 1.29 -2.26 -14.12
CA ASN A 59 2.26 -1.63 -15.04
C ASN A 59 1.80 -0.26 -15.59
N VAL A 60 1.24 0.58 -14.71
CA VAL A 60 0.76 1.93 -15.04
C VAL A 60 1.53 3.00 -14.27
N LYS A 61 1.25 4.27 -14.58
CA LYS A 61 1.80 5.44 -13.86
C LYS A 61 0.67 6.19 -13.14
N CYS A 62 1.03 7.11 -12.25
CA CYS A 62 0.07 7.90 -11.45
C CYS A 62 -1.04 8.55 -12.29
N GLY A 63 -0.71 9.01 -13.50
CA GLY A 63 -1.65 9.62 -14.44
C GLY A 63 -2.72 8.68 -15.00
N TYR A 64 -2.63 7.38 -14.77
CA TYR A 64 -3.67 6.43 -15.14
C TYR A 64 -4.94 6.67 -14.30
N CYS A 65 -4.77 6.76 -12.97
CA CYS A 65 -5.87 6.96 -12.03
C CYS A 65 -6.03 8.42 -11.58
N HIS A 66 -4.93 9.16 -11.43
CA HIS A 66 -4.95 10.52 -10.89
C HIS A 66 -4.91 11.59 -11.97
N VAL A 67 -5.36 12.79 -11.60
CA VAL A 67 -5.36 13.97 -12.47
C VAL A 67 -4.14 14.82 -12.14
N ARG A 68 -3.51 15.34 -13.19
CA ARG A 68 -2.49 16.39 -13.06
C ARG A 68 -3.07 17.66 -13.66
N ASN A 69 -3.05 18.74 -12.91
CA ASN A 69 -3.45 20.04 -13.41
C ASN A 69 -2.47 20.47 -14.51
N ASN A 70 -3.01 20.82 -15.69
CA ASN A 70 -2.20 21.16 -16.85
C ASN A 70 -1.52 22.53 -16.75
N GLU A 71 -2.11 23.45 -15.98
CA GLU A 71 -1.63 24.82 -15.79
C GLU A 71 -0.57 24.85 -14.70
N THR A 72 -0.91 24.38 -13.49
CA THR A 72 -0.01 24.43 -12.33
C THR A 72 1.05 23.32 -12.35
N LYS A 73 0.87 22.30 -13.20
CA LYS A 73 1.69 21.08 -13.25
C LYS A 73 1.69 20.28 -11.94
N GLU A 74 0.75 20.55 -11.04
CA GLU A 74 0.57 19.84 -9.78
C GLU A 74 -0.41 18.67 -9.91
N TRP A 75 -0.30 17.70 -9.01
CA TRP A 75 -1.21 16.56 -8.95
C TRP A 75 -2.44 16.88 -8.10
N ASP A 76 -3.63 16.61 -8.62
CA ASP A 76 -4.86 16.55 -7.84
C ASP A 76 -5.18 15.08 -7.53
N TYR A 77 -4.58 14.58 -6.45
CA TYR A 77 -4.80 13.22 -5.98
C TYR A 77 -6.20 13.01 -5.41
N ALA A 78 -6.88 14.08 -4.99
CA ALA A 78 -8.19 14.03 -4.35
C ALA A 78 -9.34 13.95 -5.38
N ALA A 79 -9.17 14.56 -6.56
CA ALA A 79 -10.16 14.55 -7.64
C ALA A 79 -10.62 13.14 -8.05
N ASP A 80 -11.92 13.00 -8.27
CA ASP A 80 -12.60 11.76 -8.68
C ASP A 80 -13.12 11.81 -10.11
N THR A 81 -12.57 12.69 -10.94
CA THR A 81 -13.03 12.91 -12.31
C THR A 81 -12.65 11.79 -13.28
N LYS A 82 -11.67 10.94 -12.93
CA LYS A 82 -11.28 9.78 -13.75
C LYS A 82 -12.00 8.50 -13.32
N HIS A 83 -12.67 7.87 -14.27
CA HIS A 83 -13.35 6.57 -14.05
C HIS A 83 -12.41 5.50 -13.46
N LYS A 84 -11.15 5.46 -13.92
CA LYS A 84 -10.11 4.52 -13.44
C LYS A 84 -9.89 4.58 -11.94
N LYS A 85 -10.01 5.75 -11.30
CA LYS A 85 -9.89 5.87 -9.85
C LYS A 85 -11.08 5.25 -9.12
N LYS A 86 -12.29 5.36 -9.67
CA LYS A 86 -13.48 4.70 -9.14
C LYS A 86 -13.34 3.18 -9.26
N GLU A 87 -12.95 2.67 -10.43
CA GLU A 87 -12.67 1.24 -10.64
C GLU A 87 -11.64 0.72 -9.63
N ALA A 88 -10.53 1.45 -9.43
CA ALA A 88 -9.50 1.08 -8.47
C ALA A 88 -10.04 0.98 -7.03
N ARG A 89 -10.97 1.86 -6.62
CA ARG A 89 -11.62 1.75 -5.30
C ARG A 89 -12.52 0.52 -5.19
N ASP A 90 -13.27 0.21 -6.25
CA ASP A 90 -14.12 -0.97 -6.29
C ASP A 90 -13.27 -2.25 -6.24
N MET A 91 -12.11 -2.28 -6.91
CA MET A 91 -11.12 -3.38 -6.80
C MET A 91 -10.47 -3.47 -5.42
N LEU A 92 -10.20 -2.35 -4.76
CA LEU A 92 -9.66 -2.32 -3.40
C LEU A 92 -10.66 -2.91 -2.40
N LYS A 93 -11.96 -2.59 -2.52
CA LYS A 93 -13.03 -3.21 -1.73
C LYS A 93 -13.05 -4.73 -1.95
N MET A 94 -13.15 -5.16 -3.20
CA MET A 94 -13.18 -6.59 -3.56
C MET A 94 -11.98 -7.35 -2.98
N THR A 95 -10.78 -6.79 -3.11
CA THR A 95 -9.56 -7.46 -2.62
C THR A 95 -9.53 -7.51 -1.08
N ASN A 96 -9.97 -6.45 -0.41
CA ASN A 96 -10.12 -6.47 1.05
C ASN A 96 -11.16 -7.50 1.50
N ASP A 97 -12.29 -7.61 0.80
CA ASP A 97 -13.35 -8.58 1.12
C ASP A 97 -12.84 -10.01 0.97
N ILE A 98 -12.18 -10.33 -0.15
CA ILE A 98 -11.57 -11.66 -0.39
C ILE A 98 -10.56 -11.97 0.72
N ASN A 99 -9.67 -11.03 1.02
CA ASN A 99 -8.63 -11.25 2.02
C ASN A 99 -9.21 -11.41 3.43
N SER A 100 -10.20 -10.60 3.79
CA SER A 100 -10.83 -10.65 5.10
C SER A 100 -11.59 -11.96 5.27
N GLN A 101 -12.36 -12.36 4.27
CA GLN A 101 -13.21 -13.53 4.32
C GLN A 101 -12.43 -14.86 4.30
N TYR A 102 -11.38 -14.96 3.49
CA TYR A 102 -10.72 -16.25 3.23
C TYR A 102 -9.33 -16.38 3.86
N PHE A 103 -8.67 -15.27 4.18
CA PHE A 103 -7.29 -15.28 4.68
C PHE A 103 -7.15 -14.62 6.06
N GLY A 104 -8.22 -14.00 6.59
CA GLY A 104 -8.21 -13.35 7.88
C GLY A 104 -7.23 -12.17 7.94
N VAL A 105 -7.03 -11.48 6.82
CA VAL A 105 -6.14 -10.30 6.69
C VAL A 105 -6.81 -9.26 5.80
N ASN A 106 -6.33 -8.01 5.85
CA ASN A 106 -6.62 -7.03 4.81
C ASN A 106 -5.35 -6.73 3.98
N LEU A 107 -5.47 -5.94 2.91
CA LEU A 107 -4.33 -5.58 2.07
C LEU A 107 -3.21 -4.85 2.82
N ALA A 108 -3.55 -4.08 3.86
CA ALA A 108 -2.56 -3.37 4.68
C ALA A 108 -1.75 -4.34 5.56
N GLU A 109 -2.31 -5.52 5.88
CA GLU A 109 -1.72 -6.57 6.71
C GLU A 109 -1.12 -7.74 5.90
N ALA A 110 -1.13 -7.64 4.57
CA ALA A 110 -0.84 -8.73 3.63
C ALA A 110 0.62 -9.26 3.63
N LYS A 111 1.49 -8.84 4.56
CA LYS A 111 2.85 -9.38 4.69
C LYS A 111 3.08 -9.94 6.10
N PRO A 112 3.58 -11.18 6.28
CA PRO A 112 3.97 -12.20 5.29
C PRO A 112 2.86 -13.23 4.97
N LYS A 113 1.60 -12.90 5.28
CA LYS A 113 0.48 -13.85 5.16
C LYS A 113 0.06 -14.00 3.71
N LEU A 114 -0.39 -15.21 3.34
CA LEU A 114 -0.98 -15.47 2.03
C LEU A 114 -2.18 -14.55 1.84
N ALA A 115 -2.14 -13.71 0.80
CA ALA A 115 -3.21 -12.75 0.49
C ALA A 115 -3.33 -12.57 -1.02
N VAL A 116 -4.54 -12.30 -1.49
CA VAL A 116 -4.80 -11.82 -2.83
C VAL A 116 -4.33 -10.38 -2.94
N THR A 117 -3.60 -10.07 -4.00
CA THR A 117 -3.14 -8.72 -4.30
C THR A 117 -3.57 -8.35 -5.71
N CYS A 118 -3.44 -7.07 -6.08
CA CYS A 118 -3.69 -6.62 -7.44
C CYS A 118 -2.88 -7.44 -8.47
N TYR A 119 -1.65 -7.83 -8.13
CA TYR A 119 -0.77 -8.59 -9.01
C TYR A 119 -1.24 -10.03 -9.24
N THR A 120 -2.00 -10.62 -8.30
CA THR A 120 -2.54 -11.97 -8.43
C THR A 120 -3.37 -12.12 -9.72
N CYS A 121 -4.14 -11.09 -10.09
CA CYS A 121 -4.96 -11.09 -11.31
C CYS A 121 -4.32 -10.28 -12.44
N HIS A 122 -3.83 -9.07 -12.16
CA HIS A 122 -3.31 -8.16 -13.20
C HIS A 122 -1.99 -8.62 -13.80
N ARG A 123 -1.11 -9.25 -13.00
CA ARG A 123 0.16 -9.82 -13.47
C ARG A 123 1.03 -8.86 -14.30
N GLY A 124 0.97 -7.56 -14.01
CA GLY A 124 1.71 -6.53 -14.75
C GLY A 124 0.99 -6.01 -16.01
N GLU A 125 -0.30 -6.28 -16.16
CA GLU A 125 -1.14 -5.76 -17.24
C GLU A 125 -2.26 -4.89 -16.67
N GLU A 126 -2.62 -3.81 -17.37
CA GLU A 126 -3.71 -2.92 -16.92
C GLU A 126 -5.06 -3.66 -16.88
N HIS A 127 -5.22 -4.68 -17.72
CA HIS A 127 -6.40 -5.52 -17.81
C HIS A 127 -6.00 -6.98 -17.55
N PRO A 128 -6.66 -7.67 -16.59
CA PRO A 128 -6.38 -9.07 -16.33
C PRO A 128 -6.60 -9.92 -17.58
N VAL A 129 -5.67 -10.85 -17.83
CA VAL A 129 -5.75 -11.78 -18.96
C VAL A 129 -6.47 -13.04 -18.49
N PHE A 130 -7.66 -13.29 -19.01
CA PHE A 130 -8.52 -14.42 -18.58
C PHE A 130 -8.21 -15.73 -19.30
N ALA A 131 -7.40 -15.67 -20.36
CA ALA A 131 -6.89 -16.83 -21.06
C ALA A 131 -5.37 -16.68 -21.22
N PRO A 132 -4.60 -17.78 -21.19
CA PRO A 132 -3.21 -17.74 -21.65
C PRO A 132 -3.20 -17.19 -23.08
N LYS A 133 -2.23 -16.34 -23.42
CA LYS A 133 -1.97 -16.02 -24.84
C LYS A 133 -1.82 -17.37 -25.57
N PRO A 134 -2.46 -17.59 -26.74
CA PRO A 134 -2.30 -18.82 -27.49
C PRO A 134 -0.80 -19.09 -27.62
N ILE A 135 -0.37 -20.26 -27.17
CA ILE A 135 1.00 -20.72 -27.38
C ILE A 135 1.18 -20.74 -28.91
N PRO A 136 2.05 -19.91 -29.49
CA PRO A 136 2.25 -19.93 -30.94
C PRO A 136 2.64 -21.35 -31.33
N ALA A 137 2.01 -21.92 -32.36
CA ALA A 137 2.20 -23.33 -32.72
C ALA A 137 3.70 -23.68 -32.90
N ASP A 138 4.50 -22.71 -33.36
CA ASP A 138 5.96 -22.76 -33.54
C ASP A 138 6.77 -23.08 -32.26
N SER A 139 6.20 -22.79 -31.09
CA SER A 139 6.88 -22.93 -29.81
C SER A 139 6.79 -24.36 -29.25
N LEU A 140 5.88 -25.19 -29.77
CA LEU A 140 5.80 -26.62 -29.49
C LEU A 140 6.67 -27.47 -30.44
N GLN A 141 7.05 -26.95 -31.62
CA GLN A 141 7.93 -27.67 -32.54
C GLN A 141 9.42 -27.61 -32.14
N ARG A 142 9.82 -26.55 -31.42
CA ARG A 142 11.23 -26.33 -31.02
C ARG A 142 11.80 -27.43 -30.09
N PRO A 143 11.05 -27.95 -29.11
CA PRO A 143 11.50 -29.07 -28.28
C PRO A 143 11.52 -30.42 -29.03
N LEU A 144 10.58 -30.64 -29.95
CA LEU A 144 10.47 -31.91 -30.69
C LEU A 144 11.59 -32.10 -31.71
N GLN A 145 12.03 -31.02 -32.37
CA GLN A 145 13.16 -31.07 -33.31
C GLN A 145 14.50 -31.43 -32.63
N LYS A 146 14.67 -31.07 -31.35
CA LYS A 146 15.86 -31.44 -30.57
C LYS A 146 15.89 -32.89 -30.12
N LEU A 147 14.77 -33.61 -30.18
CA LEU A 147 14.69 -35.04 -29.90
C LEU A 147 14.91 -35.90 -31.16
N GLN A 148 15.04 -35.27 -32.32
CA GLN A 148 15.24 -35.93 -33.62
C GLN A 148 16.67 -35.75 -34.17
N GLN A 149 17.58 -35.22 -33.34
CA GLN A 149 19.03 -35.14 -33.58
C GLN A 149 19.74 -36.01 -32.54
#